data_AF-A0A2I1XA62-F1
#
_entry.id   AF-A0A2I1XA62-F1
#
_cell.length_a   1.000
_cell.length_b   1.000
_cell.length_c   1.000
_cell.angle_alpha   90.00
_cell.angle_beta   90.00
_cell.angle_gamma   90.00
#
_symmetry.space_group_name_H-M   'P 1'
#
loop_
_entity.id
_entity.type
_entity.pdbx_description
1 polymer ?
#
loop_
_entity_poly.entity_id
_entity_poly.type
_entity_poly.pdbx_seq_one_letter_code
_entity_poly.pdbx_strand_id
1 'polypeptide(L)'
;MKSENNYERIVQNSKKFQHSQKNEMQKRITDLLQQLTNGIHERDQIMAVSLLGAIAGHNTFLFGPPGTAKSLISRRLACAFENPQYFEYLMNRFSTPEEVFGPVSIKALKEDRYIRKIEGYLPTADFAFLDEIWKSSPAILNNLLTIINEHIFKNGDERFNVPLKALIAASNEIPPENQGLEALYDRFIIRLLVPPIEQEENFNRLLDSKPSSDKPEISENLRINYHELTKWREQLHKVKLSTDTLLIIKYIREELAAQFDKLSVYVSDRRWQRAAVLLKASAFCNGRKETNHSDVILLKYCLWTTPENRETVEEIVMHVIKSCGFDTDIDLAELDREKESLDKEINKELYYSQDIYDTVEMGEKKYFPVLATFKDEYYANRDKKYQLFISFNKFHSQDTFNPIDEQGNTIDNIECQFDGQGSCSLKLRGNSYHNQYTPLTFKPKIIFHKGDKKLDVNKRLIYSLSQAVSDIRKQLIDILKQVEKKYEEYQQYLQSPFATQVDIDIAVSGILDQIDKLNLRIKDCERLGSLCR
;
A
#
# COMPACT_ATOMS: atom_id res chain seq x y z
N MET A 1 3.24 -2.24 -28.08
CA MET A 1 3.38 -3.40 -27.17
C MET A 1 2.78 -3.00 -25.83
N LYS A 2 1.76 -3.75 -25.37
CA LYS A 2 1.06 -3.46 -24.11
C LYS A 2 2.07 -3.50 -22.97
N SER A 3 2.17 -2.40 -22.21
CA SER A 3 2.86 -2.35 -20.93
C SER A 3 2.10 -3.26 -19.97
N GLU A 4 2.59 -4.48 -19.75
CA GLU A 4 2.24 -5.24 -18.54
C GLU A 4 2.52 -4.33 -17.34
N ASN A 5 1.50 -4.07 -16.54
CA ASN A 5 1.62 -3.23 -15.37
C ASN A 5 2.53 -3.96 -14.38
N ASN A 6 3.64 -3.35 -13.93
CA ASN A 6 4.62 -4.03 -13.05
C ASN A 6 3.98 -4.54 -11.75
N TYR A 7 2.88 -3.92 -11.31
CA TYR A 7 2.01 -4.44 -10.25
C TYR A 7 1.49 -5.86 -10.53
N GLU A 8 1.07 -6.18 -11.75
CA GLU A 8 0.62 -7.52 -12.12
C GLU A 8 1.77 -8.53 -12.13
N ARG A 9 3.00 -8.11 -12.49
CA ARG A 9 4.20 -8.97 -12.38
C ARG A 9 4.61 -9.22 -10.94
N ILE A 10 4.53 -8.23 -10.07
CA ILE A 10 4.80 -8.37 -8.63
C ILE A 10 3.74 -9.28 -7.98
N VAL A 11 2.47 -9.14 -8.37
CA VAL A 11 1.36 -10.01 -7.94
C VAL A 11 1.45 -11.43 -8.54
N GLN A 12 2.00 -11.59 -9.74
CA GLN A 12 2.27 -12.90 -10.33
C GLN A 12 3.50 -13.59 -9.72
N ASN A 13 4.53 -12.82 -9.35
CA ASN A 13 5.68 -13.33 -8.62
C ASN A 13 5.28 -13.71 -7.19
N SER A 14 4.42 -12.95 -6.50
CA SER A 14 3.88 -13.35 -5.19
C SER A 14 3.06 -14.65 -5.25
N LYS A 15 2.36 -14.93 -6.36
CA LYS A 15 1.75 -16.25 -6.61
C LYS A 15 2.77 -17.39 -6.81
N LYS A 16 3.99 -17.11 -7.31
CA LYS A 16 5.10 -18.08 -7.40
C LYS A 16 5.81 -18.33 -6.06
N PHE A 17 5.69 -17.44 -5.07
CA PHE A 17 6.34 -17.57 -3.76
C PHE A 17 5.67 -18.56 -2.78
N GLN A 18 4.68 -19.35 -3.22
CA GLN A 18 4.04 -20.39 -2.40
C GLN A 18 4.95 -21.61 -2.05
N HIS A 19 6.26 -21.57 -2.36
CA HIS A 19 7.18 -22.68 -2.15
C HIS A 19 8.49 -22.32 -1.41
N SER A 20 8.46 -21.30 -0.53
CA SER A 20 9.51 -21.15 0.47
C SER A 20 9.34 -22.22 1.57
N GLN A 21 10.44 -22.72 2.15
CA GLN A 21 10.42 -23.70 3.25
C GLN A 21 9.70 -23.11 4.47
N LYS A 22 8.37 -23.22 4.51
CA LYS A 22 7.55 -22.88 5.67
C LYS A 22 8.02 -23.74 6.84
N ASN A 23 8.22 -23.11 8.00
CA ASN A 23 8.48 -23.82 9.24
C ASN A 23 7.33 -24.83 9.50
N GLU A 24 7.62 -25.98 10.09
CA GLU A 24 6.63 -27.04 10.36
C GLU A 24 5.38 -26.52 11.08
N MET A 25 5.56 -25.62 12.06
CA MET A 25 4.45 -24.98 12.77
C MET A 25 3.62 -24.09 11.85
N GLN A 26 4.27 -23.23 11.07
CA GLN A 26 3.61 -22.33 10.12
C GLN A 26 2.83 -23.12 9.05
N LYS A 27 3.43 -24.20 8.56
CA LYS A 27 2.81 -25.11 7.60
C LYS A 27 1.56 -25.76 8.20
N ARG A 28 1.66 -26.35 9.40
CA ARG A 28 0.51 -26.96 10.09
C ARG A 28 -0.64 -25.98 10.28
N ILE A 29 -0.36 -24.76 10.74
CA ILE A 29 -1.40 -23.73 10.92
C ILE A 29 -2.01 -23.30 9.59
N THR A 30 -1.20 -23.15 8.53
CA THR A 30 -1.70 -22.81 7.20
C THR A 30 -2.62 -23.91 6.65
N ASP A 31 -2.19 -25.18 6.75
CA ASP A 31 -2.95 -26.33 6.28
C ASP A 31 -4.27 -26.49 7.05
N LEU A 32 -4.23 -26.25 8.37
CA LEU A 32 -5.42 -26.23 9.23
C LEU A 32 -6.40 -25.12 8.81
N LEU A 33 -5.91 -23.91 8.57
CA LEU A 33 -6.74 -22.79 8.12
C LEU A 33 -7.38 -23.08 6.76
N GLN A 34 -6.64 -23.67 5.83
CA GLN A 34 -7.17 -24.04 4.52
C GLN A 34 -8.34 -25.04 4.63
N GLN A 35 -8.25 -26.02 5.54
CA GLN A 35 -9.35 -26.96 5.79
C GLN A 35 -10.53 -26.29 6.49
N LEU A 36 -10.28 -25.35 7.41
CA LEU A 36 -11.31 -24.59 8.12
C LEU A 36 -12.11 -23.65 7.20
N THR A 37 -11.43 -22.99 6.26
CA THR A 37 -12.06 -21.99 5.36
C THR A 37 -12.62 -22.61 4.09
N ASN A 38 -12.45 -23.90 3.86
CA ASN A 38 -12.96 -24.59 2.67
C ASN A 38 -14.48 -24.39 2.48
N GLY A 39 -14.89 -23.75 1.39
CA GLY A 39 -16.30 -23.44 1.11
C GLY A 39 -16.87 -22.27 1.89
N ILE A 40 -16.03 -21.45 2.54
CA ILE A 40 -16.41 -20.14 3.06
C ILE A 40 -15.72 -19.07 2.22
N HIS A 41 -16.47 -18.11 1.71
CA HIS A 41 -15.95 -17.03 0.89
C HIS A 41 -15.71 -15.76 1.71
N GLU A 42 -14.58 -15.09 1.47
CA GLU A 42 -14.22 -13.78 2.06
C GLU A 42 -14.10 -13.77 3.60
N ARG A 43 -13.81 -14.93 4.21
CA ARG A 43 -13.62 -15.06 5.67
C ARG A 43 -12.26 -15.58 6.09
N ASP A 44 -11.32 -15.74 5.17
CA ASP A 44 -10.01 -16.34 5.46
C ASP A 44 -9.29 -15.60 6.59
N GLN A 45 -9.25 -14.27 6.49
CA GLN A 45 -8.59 -13.41 7.47
C GLN A 45 -9.30 -13.44 8.83
N ILE A 46 -10.64 -13.43 8.83
CA ILE A 46 -11.46 -13.49 10.06
C ILE A 46 -11.24 -14.83 10.78
N MET A 47 -11.22 -15.94 10.03
CA MET A 47 -10.94 -17.27 10.57
C MET A 47 -9.51 -17.35 11.11
N ALA A 48 -8.52 -16.83 10.38
CA ALA A 48 -7.12 -16.82 10.78
C ALA A 48 -6.90 -16.09 12.11
N VAL A 49 -7.41 -14.87 12.23
CA VAL A 49 -7.27 -14.08 13.48
C VAL A 49 -8.10 -14.69 14.61
N SER A 50 -9.27 -15.25 14.33
CA SER A 50 -10.08 -15.95 15.34
C SER A 50 -9.37 -17.19 15.89
N LEU A 51 -8.74 -17.99 15.02
CA LEU A 51 -7.91 -19.13 15.41
C LEU A 51 -6.72 -18.69 16.26
N LEU A 52 -6.04 -17.62 15.85
CA LEU A 52 -4.94 -17.06 16.62
C LEU A 52 -5.40 -16.61 18.02
N GLY A 53 -6.56 -15.98 18.12
CA GLY A 53 -7.19 -15.62 19.38
C GLY A 53 -7.44 -16.82 20.28
N ALA A 54 -8.01 -17.89 19.73
CA ALA A 54 -8.25 -19.12 20.47
C ALA A 54 -6.95 -19.77 20.98
N ILE A 55 -5.89 -19.79 20.15
CA ILE A 55 -4.57 -20.28 20.54
C ILE A 55 -4.01 -19.43 21.69
N ALA A 56 -4.08 -18.10 21.57
CA ALA A 56 -3.63 -17.15 22.59
C ALA A 56 -4.48 -17.15 23.88
N GLY A 57 -5.67 -17.77 23.86
CA GLY A 57 -6.63 -17.72 24.97
C GLY A 57 -7.27 -16.34 25.12
N HIS A 58 -7.62 -15.73 24.00
CA HIS A 58 -8.31 -14.45 23.93
C HIS A 58 -9.69 -14.62 23.34
N ASN A 59 -10.61 -13.77 23.78
CA ASN A 59 -11.97 -13.76 23.28
C ASN A 59 -12.07 -12.86 22.05
N THR A 60 -12.90 -13.26 21.10
CA THR A 60 -13.11 -12.58 19.84
C THR A 60 -14.53 -12.05 19.75
N PHE A 61 -14.68 -10.79 19.37
CA PHE A 61 -15.96 -10.17 19.07
C PHE A 61 -16.12 -10.03 17.56
N LEU A 62 -17.20 -10.58 17.02
CA LEU A 62 -17.59 -10.50 15.61
C LEU A 62 -18.69 -9.46 15.46
N PHE A 63 -18.35 -8.31 14.88
CA PHE A 63 -19.28 -7.23 14.60
C PHE A 63 -19.77 -7.31 13.15
N GLY A 64 -21.08 -7.32 12.93
CA GLY A 64 -21.61 -7.26 11.56
C GLY A 64 -23.10 -7.63 11.46
N PRO A 65 -23.71 -7.39 10.30
CA PRO A 65 -25.15 -7.61 10.11
C PRO A 65 -25.54 -9.09 10.26
N PRO A 66 -26.82 -9.40 10.54
CA PRO A 66 -27.30 -10.78 10.57
C PRO A 66 -27.09 -11.48 9.22
N GLY A 67 -26.91 -12.79 9.22
CA GLY A 67 -26.73 -13.58 7.99
C GLY A 67 -25.30 -13.60 7.43
N THR A 68 -24.31 -12.99 8.10
CA THR A 68 -22.91 -12.95 7.63
C THR A 68 -22.04 -14.15 8.06
N ALA A 69 -22.66 -15.30 8.36
CA ALA A 69 -21.98 -16.55 8.75
C ALA A 69 -21.12 -16.49 10.04
N LYS A 70 -21.45 -15.60 10.98
CA LYS A 70 -20.75 -15.47 12.28
C LYS A 70 -20.78 -16.75 13.12
N SER A 71 -21.94 -17.41 13.22
CA SER A 71 -22.09 -18.69 13.93
C SER A 71 -21.30 -19.83 13.24
N LEU A 72 -21.31 -19.86 11.91
CA LEU A 72 -20.53 -20.82 11.12
C LEU A 72 -19.02 -20.69 11.39
N ILE A 73 -18.49 -19.46 11.44
CA ILE A 73 -17.08 -19.21 11.79
C ILE A 73 -16.75 -19.86 13.14
N SER A 74 -17.60 -19.66 14.15
CA SER A 74 -17.39 -20.20 15.49
C SER A 74 -17.46 -21.73 15.54
N ARG A 75 -18.47 -22.35 14.90
CA ARG A 75 -18.59 -23.82 14.83
C ARG A 75 -17.37 -24.46 14.19
N ARG A 76 -16.92 -23.91 13.06
CA ARG A 76 -15.75 -24.42 12.36
C ARG A 76 -14.48 -24.23 13.15
N LEU A 77 -14.32 -23.07 13.78
CA LEU A 77 -13.17 -22.81 14.63
C LEU A 77 -13.06 -23.87 15.75
N ALA A 78 -14.17 -24.26 16.37
CA ALA A 78 -14.15 -25.32 17.38
C ALA A 78 -13.60 -26.64 16.82
N CYS A 79 -13.91 -26.98 15.56
CA CYS A 79 -13.37 -28.18 14.90
C CYS A 79 -11.84 -28.19 14.73
N ALA A 80 -11.17 -27.03 14.89
CA ALA A 80 -9.71 -26.96 14.90
C ALA A 80 -9.07 -27.70 16.09
N PHE A 81 -9.87 -28.02 17.11
CA PHE A 81 -9.43 -28.66 18.35
C PHE A 81 -9.97 -30.08 18.46
N GLU A 82 -9.28 -30.90 19.26
CA GLU A 82 -9.67 -32.29 19.47
C GLU A 82 -10.87 -32.40 20.43
N ASN A 83 -11.97 -33.03 19.96
CA ASN A 83 -13.19 -33.30 20.74
C ASN A 83 -13.74 -32.10 21.52
N PRO A 84 -14.06 -30.97 20.84
CA PRO A 84 -14.51 -29.75 21.51
C PRO A 84 -15.88 -29.91 22.14
N GLN A 85 -16.01 -29.59 23.44
CA GLN A 85 -17.32 -29.28 24.01
C GLN A 85 -17.72 -27.87 23.58
N TYR A 86 -18.55 -27.81 22.54
CA TYR A 86 -19.01 -26.57 21.95
C TYR A 86 -20.40 -26.18 22.45
N PHE A 87 -20.54 -24.95 22.93
CA PHE A 87 -21.80 -24.35 23.38
C PHE A 87 -22.18 -23.18 22.45
N GLU A 88 -23.42 -23.13 21.99
CA GLU A 88 -23.94 -22.05 21.14
C GLU A 88 -25.29 -21.60 21.68
N TYR A 89 -25.45 -20.27 21.85
CA TYR A 89 -26.69 -19.70 22.36
C TYR A 89 -26.94 -18.30 21.78
N LEU A 90 -28.19 -18.05 21.37
CA LEU A 90 -28.67 -16.76 20.87
C LEU A 90 -29.28 -15.96 22.02
N MET A 91 -28.64 -14.85 22.37
CA MET A 91 -29.06 -14.00 23.46
C MET A 91 -30.22 -13.09 23.06
N ASN A 92 -31.16 -12.91 23.98
CA ASN A 92 -32.25 -11.96 23.86
C ASN A 92 -32.60 -11.37 25.23
N ARG A 93 -33.49 -10.38 25.25
CA ARG A 93 -33.88 -9.66 26.49
C ARG A 93 -34.60 -10.54 27.51
N PHE A 94 -35.13 -11.67 27.08
CA PHE A 94 -35.85 -12.65 27.90
C PHE A 94 -34.99 -13.88 28.26
N SER A 95 -33.75 -13.96 27.74
CA SER A 95 -32.84 -15.04 28.06
C SER A 95 -32.62 -15.14 29.56
N THR A 96 -32.78 -16.35 30.08
CA THR A 96 -32.64 -16.60 31.52
C THR A 96 -31.26 -17.19 31.84
N PRO A 97 -30.74 -16.99 33.06
CA PRO A 97 -29.52 -17.66 33.50
C PRO A 97 -29.59 -19.20 33.40
N GLU A 98 -30.79 -19.79 33.45
CA GLU A 98 -30.99 -21.24 33.39
C GLU A 98 -30.68 -21.82 32.01
N GLU A 99 -30.97 -21.07 30.94
CA GLU A 99 -30.69 -21.48 29.57
C GLU A 99 -29.20 -21.40 29.22
N VAL A 100 -28.45 -20.54 29.91
CA VAL A 100 -27.02 -20.30 29.64
C VAL A 100 -26.12 -21.09 30.60
N PHE A 101 -26.46 -21.14 31.88
CA PHE A 101 -25.64 -21.75 32.93
C PHE A 101 -26.24 -23.05 33.50
N GLY A 102 -27.38 -23.48 32.98
CA GLY A 102 -28.07 -24.70 33.39
C GLY A 102 -29.18 -24.47 34.42
N PRO A 103 -30.24 -25.28 34.38
CA PRO A 103 -31.40 -25.14 35.25
C PRO A 103 -31.08 -25.52 36.69
N VAL A 104 -31.84 -24.96 37.64
CA VAL A 104 -31.73 -25.31 39.06
C VAL A 104 -32.17 -26.76 39.28
N SER A 105 -31.41 -27.50 40.07
CA SER A 105 -31.73 -28.87 40.45
C SER A 105 -32.86 -28.89 41.46
N ILE A 106 -34.06 -29.30 41.04
CA ILE A 106 -35.22 -29.47 41.93
C ILE A 106 -34.91 -30.44 43.09
N LYS A 107 -34.07 -31.46 42.85
CA LYS A 107 -33.65 -32.40 43.89
C LYS A 107 -32.81 -31.71 44.97
N ALA A 108 -31.83 -30.90 44.56
CA ALA A 108 -30.98 -30.16 45.49
C ALA A 108 -31.76 -29.05 46.21
N LEU A 109 -32.69 -28.39 45.51
CA LEU A 109 -33.52 -27.34 46.10
C LEU A 109 -34.45 -27.87 47.21
N LYS A 110 -34.94 -29.11 47.06
CA LYS A 110 -35.70 -29.81 48.12
C LYS A 110 -34.86 -30.10 49.38
N GLU A 111 -33.55 -30.04 49.26
CA GLU A 111 -32.57 -30.22 50.35
C GLU A 111 -31.96 -28.87 50.77
N ASP A 112 -32.64 -27.75 50.50
CA ASP A 112 -32.19 -26.37 50.77
C ASP A 112 -30.85 -25.98 50.12
N ARG A 113 -30.44 -26.67 49.04
CA ARG A 113 -29.22 -26.38 48.27
C ARG A 113 -29.53 -25.77 46.90
N TYR A 114 -29.05 -24.54 46.66
CA TYR A 114 -29.21 -23.86 45.38
C TYR A 114 -28.11 -24.27 44.38
N ILE A 115 -28.28 -25.43 43.74
CA ILE A 115 -27.31 -26.01 42.77
C ILE A 115 -27.93 -26.12 41.38
N ARG A 116 -27.19 -25.73 40.34
CA ARG A 116 -27.53 -25.86 38.91
C ARG A 116 -26.96 -27.13 38.28
N LYS A 117 -27.69 -27.67 37.30
CA LYS A 117 -27.23 -28.74 36.42
C LYS A 117 -26.47 -28.14 35.25
N ILE A 118 -25.14 -28.08 35.37
CA ILE A 118 -24.26 -27.36 34.43
C ILE A 118 -23.83 -28.18 33.21
N GLU A 119 -24.08 -29.49 33.18
CA GLU A 119 -23.67 -30.37 32.08
C GLU A 119 -24.33 -29.97 30.76
N GLY A 120 -23.52 -29.75 29.73
CA GLY A 120 -23.97 -29.33 28.40
C GLY A 120 -24.21 -27.82 28.27
N TYR A 121 -23.92 -27.05 29.31
CA TYR A 121 -24.05 -25.59 29.32
C TYR A 121 -22.69 -24.89 29.33
N LEU A 122 -22.71 -23.57 29.26
CA LEU A 122 -21.50 -22.74 29.21
C LEU A 122 -20.44 -23.08 30.28
N PRO A 123 -20.78 -23.38 31.56
CA PRO A 123 -19.77 -23.66 32.58
C PRO A 123 -18.92 -24.91 32.32
N THR A 124 -19.35 -25.84 31.46
CA THR A 124 -18.59 -27.05 31.10
C THR A 124 -17.97 -26.98 29.70
N ALA A 125 -18.25 -25.94 28.91
CA ALA A 125 -17.83 -25.85 27.52
C ALA A 125 -16.34 -25.48 27.36
N ASP A 126 -15.69 -26.08 26.37
CA ASP A 126 -14.34 -25.72 25.92
C ASP A 126 -14.38 -24.49 24.99
N PHE A 127 -15.41 -24.40 24.17
CA PHE A 127 -15.63 -23.31 23.23
C PHE A 127 -17.07 -22.84 23.29
N ALA A 128 -17.28 -21.52 23.24
CA ALA A 128 -18.61 -20.95 23.31
C ALA A 128 -18.83 -19.89 22.23
N PHE A 129 -20.04 -19.90 21.66
CA PHE A 129 -20.56 -18.84 20.79
C PHE A 129 -21.78 -18.18 21.44
N LEU A 130 -21.71 -16.87 21.65
CA LEU A 130 -22.81 -16.07 22.17
C LEU A 130 -23.22 -15.06 21.10
N ASP A 131 -24.33 -15.32 20.42
CA ASP A 131 -24.88 -14.36 19.45
C ASP A 131 -25.74 -13.33 20.16
N GLU A 132 -25.75 -12.10 19.64
CA GLU A 132 -26.49 -10.97 20.19
C GLU A 132 -26.17 -10.64 21.67
N ILE A 133 -24.89 -10.72 22.05
CA ILE A 133 -24.44 -10.64 23.45
C ILE A 133 -24.91 -9.37 24.20
N TRP A 134 -25.13 -8.25 23.51
CA TRP A 134 -25.56 -6.99 24.14
C TRP A 134 -27.05 -6.93 24.46
N LYS A 135 -27.84 -7.90 23.99
CA LYS A 135 -29.29 -7.97 24.25
C LYS A 135 -29.64 -8.78 25.50
N SER A 136 -28.66 -9.38 26.18
CA SER A 136 -28.85 -10.20 27.38
C SER A 136 -29.24 -9.39 28.62
N SER A 137 -29.81 -10.07 29.61
CA SER A 137 -30.08 -9.48 30.92
C SER A 137 -28.79 -9.20 31.72
N PRO A 138 -28.76 -8.17 32.60
CA PRO A 138 -27.60 -7.86 33.45
C PRO A 138 -27.13 -9.05 34.32
N ALA A 139 -28.05 -9.92 34.73
CA ALA A 139 -27.74 -11.12 35.49
C ALA A 139 -26.84 -12.09 34.71
N ILE A 140 -27.09 -12.26 33.40
CA ILE A 140 -26.24 -13.08 32.53
C ILE A 140 -24.88 -12.40 32.35
N LEU A 141 -24.86 -11.10 32.03
CA LEU A 141 -23.62 -10.36 31.75
C LEU A 141 -22.66 -10.35 32.95
N ASN A 142 -23.17 -10.22 34.17
CA ASN A 142 -22.35 -10.29 35.40
C ASN A 142 -21.74 -11.69 35.65
N ASN A 143 -22.49 -12.75 35.38
CA ASN A 143 -21.95 -14.12 35.48
C ASN A 143 -20.92 -14.38 34.36
N LEU A 144 -21.19 -13.91 33.14
CA LEU A 144 -20.23 -13.97 32.03
C LEU A 144 -18.93 -13.24 32.35
N LEU A 145 -18.99 -12.07 32.98
CA LEU A 145 -17.81 -11.35 33.44
C LEU A 145 -16.94 -12.20 34.37
N THR A 146 -17.55 -12.92 35.31
CA THR A 146 -16.82 -13.80 36.24
C THR A 146 -16.18 -14.98 35.49
N ILE A 147 -16.93 -15.62 34.59
CA ILE A 147 -16.43 -16.75 33.78
C ILE A 147 -15.28 -16.30 32.87
N ILE A 148 -15.42 -15.15 32.18
CA ILE A 148 -14.41 -14.65 31.25
C ILE A 148 -13.16 -14.14 31.98
N ASN A 149 -13.31 -13.60 33.19
CA ASN A 149 -12.22 -13.00 33.93
C ASN A 149 -11.43 -14.00 34.76
N GLU A 150 -12.15 -14.83 35.52
CA GLU A 150 -11.59 -15.71 36.53
C GLU A 150 -11.55 -17.17 36.04
N HIS A 151 -12.23 -17.50 34.93
CA HIS A 151 -12.50 -18.89 34.55
C HIS A 151 -13.16 -19.67 35.69
N ILE A 152 -14.01 -19.01 36.48
CA ILE A 152 -14.72 -19.59 37.62
C ILE A 152 -16.22 -19.40 37.45
N PHE A 153 -16.97 -20.44 37.78
CA PHE A 153 -18.42 -20.40 37.93
C PHE A 153 -18.80 -20.74 39.37
N LYS A 154 -19.65 -19.91 39.98
CA LYS A 154 -20.19 -20.14 41.34
C LYS A 154 -21.51 -20.88 41.22
N ASN A 155 -21.58 -22.10 41.73
CA ASN A 155 -22.76 -22.94 41.68
C ASN A 155 -23.21 -23.29 43.10
N GLY A 156 -24.08 -22.44 43.66
CA GLY A 156 -24.35 -22.45 45.10
C GLY A 156 -23.11 -21.99 45.87
N ASP A 157 -22.70 -22.78 46.86
CA ASP A 157 -21.53 -22.50 47.69
C ASP A 157 -20.20 -22.96 47.06
N GLU A 158 -20.27 -23.78 46.02
CA GLU A 158 -19.09 -24.34 45.36
C GLU A 158 -18.60 -23.47 44.19
N ARG A 159 -17.29 -23.47 43.98
CA ARG A 159 -16.62 -22.78 42.87
C ARG A 159 -16.03 -23.81 41.93
N PHE A 160 -16.39 -23.72 40.65
CA PHE A 160 -15.94 -24.62 39.60
C PHE A 160 -15.04 -23.87 38.62
N ASN A 161 -13.94 -24.49 38.21
CA ASN A 161 -13.12 -23.97 37.11
C ASN A 161 -13.81 -24.28 35.78
N VAL A 162 -14.02 -23.25 34.98
CA VAL A 162 -14.62 -23.35 33.65
C VAL A 162 -13.51 -23.67 32.64
N PRO A 163 -13.60 -24.77 31.86
CA PRO A 163 -12.53 -25.21 30.96
C PRO A 163 -12.38 -24.35 29.70
N LEU A 164 -13.27 -23.37 29.49
CA LEU A 164 -13.37 -22.46 28.35
C LEU A 164 -12.00 -21.98 27.85
N LYS A 165 -11.64 -22.41 26.64
CA LYS A 165 -10.40 -22.06 25.94
C LYS A 165 -10.52 -20.77 25.15
N ALA A 166 -11.69 -20.54 24.54
CA ALA A 166 -12.00 -19.34 23.78
C ALA A 166 -13.51 -19.08 23.74
N LEU A 167 -13.88 -17.80 23.83
CA LEU A 167 -15.24 -17.32 23.62
C LEU A 167 -15.29 -16.46 22.35
N ILE A 168 -16.25 -16.77 21.49
CA ILE A 168 -16.65 -15.89 20.40
C ILE A 168 -18.00 -15.28 20.75
N ALA A 169 -18.08 -13.96 20.72
CA ALA A 169 -19.35 -13.26 20.81
C ALA A 169 -19.64 -12.54 19.50
N ALA A 170 -20.90 -12.42 19.16
CA ALA A 170 -21.35 -11.70 17.97
C ALA A 170 -22.44 -10.70 18.32
N SER A 171 -22.48 -9.60 17.59
CA SER A 171 -23.63 -8.67 17.60
C SER A 171 -23.57 -7.74 16.38
N ASN A 172 -24.70 -7.14 16.07
CA ASN A 172 -24.81 -6.05 15.11
C ASN A 172 -24.66 -4.66 15.75
N GLU A 173 -24.57 -4.58 17.09
CA GLU A 173 -24.39 -3.35 17.85
C GLU A 173 -23.16 -3.43 18.77
N ILE A 174 -22.72 -2.28 19.28
CA ILE A 174 -21.74 -2.16 20.36
C ILE A 174 -22.48 -1.95 21.69
N PRO A 175 -21.86 -2.22 22.85
CA PRO A 175 -22.52 -1.99 24.13
C PRO A 175 -22.97 -0.53 24.26
N PRO A 176 -24.20 -0.26 24.73
CA PRO A 176 -24.64 1.10 24.98
C PRO A 176 -23.79 1.77 26.06
N GLU A 177 -23.53 3.06 25.91
CA GLU A 177 -22.84 3.87 26.91
C GLU A 177 -23.57 3.81 28.27
N ASN A 178 -22.81 3.90 29.37
CA ASN A 178 -23.32 3.95 30.74
C ASN A 178 -24.03 2.69 31.27
N GLN A 179 -23.98 1.55 30.57
CA GLN A 179 -24.51 0.28 31.07
C GLN A 179 -23.48 -0.56 31.86
N GLY A 180 -22.25 -0.07 32.04
CA GLY A 180 -21.17 -0.80 32.71
C GLY A 180 -20.63 -1.99 31.89
N LEU A 181 -21.04 -2.13 30.63
CA LEU A 181 -20.65 -3.23 29.73
C LEU A 181 -19.30 -3.00 29.07
N GLU A 182 -18.71 -1.81 29.20
CA GLU A 182 -17.36 -1.48 28.73
C GLU A 182 -16.31 -2.43 29.31
N ALA A 183 -16.46 -2.82 30.58
CA ALA A 183 -15.57 -3.79 31.22
C ALA A 183 -15.65 -5.17 30.56
N LEU A 184 -16.85 -5.59 30.11
CA LEU A 184 -17.04 -6.83 29.36
C LEU A 184 -16.45 -6.68 27.96
N TYR A 185 -16.71 -5.56 27.29
CA TYR A 185 -16.25 -5.31 25.95
C TYR A 185 -14.72 -5.19 25.85
N ASP A 186 -14.06 -4.66 26.88
CA ASP A 186 -12.60 -4.65 26.98
C ASP A 186 -12.00 -6.07 27.00
N ARG A 187 -12.76 -7.09 27.43
CA ARG A 187 -12.34 -8.50 27.48
C ARG A 187 -12.35 -9.19 26.12
N PHE A 188 -12.99 -8.59 25.12
CA PHE A 188 -12.87 -8.98 23.73
C PHE A 188 -11.69 -8.24 23.12
N ILE A 189 -10.51 -8.86 23.21
CA ILE A 189 -9.24 -8.29 22.75
C ILE A 189 -9.27 -8.15 21.24
N ILE A 190 -9.81 -9.16 20.54
CA ILE A 190 -9.92 -9.18 19.09
C ILE A 190 -11.33 -8.73 18.72
N ARG A 191 -11.42 -7.75 17.82
CA ARG A 191 -12.68 -7.21 17.31
C ARG A 191 -12.61 -7.22 15.78
N LEU A 192 -13.45 -8.05 15.16
CA LEU A 192 -13.45 -8.28 13.71
C LEU A 192 -14.77 -7.79 13.11
N LEU A 193 -14.66 -6.97 12.07
CA LEU A 193 -15.78 -6.62 11.22
C LEU A 193 -16.07 -7.77 10.25
N VAL A 194 -17.33 -8.18 10.16
CA VAL A 194 -17.80 -9.29 9.33
C VAL A 194 -18.79 -8.72 8.31
N PRO A 195 -18.33 -8.12 7.20
CA PRO A 195 -19.20 -7.51 6.19
C PRO A 195 -19.94 -8.59 5.37
N PRO A 196 -21.03 -8.25 4.65
CA PRO A 196 -21.57 -9.12 3.61
C PRO A 196 -20.52 -9.48 2.54
N ILE A 197 -20.81 -10.46 1.68
CA ILE A 197 -19.94 -10.77 0.54
C ILE A 197 -19.93 -9.59 -0.43
N GLU A 198 -18.74 -9.13 -0.81
CA GLU A 198 -18.56 -7.96 -1.66
C GLU A 198 -18.20 -8.33 -3.10
N GLN A 199 -17.38 -9.38 -3.32
CA GLN A 199 -16.95 -9.75 -4.66
C GLN A 199 -18.02 -10.55 -5.40
N GLU A 200 -18.40 -10.09 -6.58
CA GLU A 200 -19.43 -10.72 -7.42
C GLU A 200 -19.08 -12.19 -7.76
N GLU A 201 -17.82 -12.49 -8.04
CA GLU A 201 -17.36 -13.86 -8.31
C GLU A 201 -17.59 -14.80 -7.11
N ASN A 202 -17.32 -14.32 -5.90
CA ASN A 202 -17.52 -15.09 -4.67
C ASN A 202 -19.00 -15.23 -4.34
N PHE A 203 -19.79 -14.19 -4.65
CA PHE A 203 -21.24 -14.25 -4.53
C PHE A 203 -21.84 -15.31 -5.47
N ASN A 204 -21.42 -15.32 -6.74
CA ASN A 204 -21.84 -16.35 -7.70
C ASN A 204 -21.44 -17.76 -7.24
N ARG A 205 -20.20 -17.93 -6.74
CA ARG A 205 -19.77 -19.21 -6.15
C ARG A 205 -20.60 -19.62 -4.94
N LEU A 206 -20.97 -18.68 -4.07
CA LEU A 206 -21.87 -18.96 -2.95
C LEU A 206 -23.21 -19.50 -3.45
N LEU A 207 -23.80 -18.88 -4.48
CA LEU A 207 -25.08 -19.28 -5.06
C LEU A 207 -25.03 -20.65 -5.75
N ASP A 208 -23.92 -20.95 -6.45
CA ASP A 208 -23.72 -22.22 -7.15
C ASP A 208 -23.32 -23.36 -6.21
N SER A 209 -22.76 -23.03 -5.04
CA SER A 209 -22.29 -24.00 -4.06
C SER A 209 -23.43 -24.61 -3.24
N LYS A 210 -23.27 -25.88 -2.85
CA LYS A 210 -24.10 -26.46 -1.79
C LYS A 210 -23.83 -25.71 -0.47
N PRO A 211 -24.83 -25.62 0.43
CA PRO A 211 -24.61 -25.05 1.76
C PRO A 211 -23.36 -25.66 2.39
N SER A 212 -22.44 -24.78 2.78
CA SER A 212 -21.15 -25.17 3.36
C SER A 212 -21.38 -26.02 4.61
N SER A 213 -20.68 -27.15 4.75
CA SER A 213 -20.80 -27.97 5.96
C SER A 213 -20.42 -27.18 7.22
N ASP A 214 -21.23 -27.30 8.27
CA ASP A 214 -20.94 -26.76 9.59
C ASP A 214 -19.71 -27.42 10.23
N LYS A 215 -19.42 -28.66 9.83
CA LYS A 215 -18.30 -29.46 10.32
C LYS A 215 -17.41 -29.83 9.14
N PRO A 216 -16.34 -29.07 8.86
CA PRO A 216 -15.36 -29.46 7.85
C PRO A 216 -14.64 -30.73 8.30
N GLU A 217 -14.26 -31.58 7.33
CA GLU A 217 -13.38 -32.71 7.59
C GLU A 217 -11.96 -32.18 7.81
N ILE A 218 -11.56 -32.14 9.08
CA ILE A 218 -10.20 -31.74 9.46
C ILE A 218 -9.39 -32.99 9.77
N SER A 219 -8.24 -33.12 9.11
CA SER A 219 -7.29 -34.22 9.33
C SER A 219 -6.84 -34.27 10.79
N GLU A 220 -6.83 -35.46 11.40
CA GLU A 220 -6.57 -35.63 12.84
C GLU A 220 -5.21 -35.08 13.28
N ASN A 221 -4.19 -35.22 12.43
CA ASN A 221 -2.83 -34.70 12.66
C ASN A 221 -2.75 -33.16 12.67
N LEU A 222 -3.74 -32.46 12.10
CA LEU A 222 -3.78 -31.00 12.10
C LEU A 222 -4.49 -30.44 13.34
N ARG A 223 -5.43 -31.21 13.92
CA ARG A 223 -6.18 -30.78 15.10
C ARG A 223 -5.25 -30.49 16.28
N ILE A 224 -5.60 -29.47 17.05
CA ILE A 224 -4.82 -29.04 18.21
C ILE A 224 -5.39 -29.74 19.44
N ASN A 225 -4.57 -30.55 20.11
CA ASN A 225 -4.97 -31.17 21.37
C ASN A 225 -4.80 -30.20 22.55
N TYR A 226 -5.52 -30.44 23.65
CA TYR A 226 -5.53 -29.49 24.78
C TYR A 226 -4.23 -29.42 25.58
N HIS A 227 -3.48 -30.51 25.66
CA HIS A 227 -2.19 -30.54 26.33
C HIS A 227 -1.15 -29.74 25.53
N GLU A 228 -1.18 -29.87 24.21
CA GLU A 228 -0.41 -29.08 23.27
C GLU A 228 -0.77 -27.59 23.36
N LEU A 229 -2.06 -27.24 23.33
CA LEU A 229 -2.51 -25.86 23.48
C LEU A 229 -2.01 -25.22 24.79
N THR A 230 -2.04 -25.98 25.89
CA THR A 230 -1.52 -25.52 27.19
C THR A 230 -0.02 -25.24 27.11
N LYS A 231 0.75 -26.17 26.54
CA LYS A 231 2.20 -25.98 26.30
C LYS A 231 2.49 -24.80 25.38
N TRP A 232 1.71 -24.60 24.33
CA TRP A 232 1.87 -23.46 23.43
C TRP A 232 1.68 -22.16 24.18
N ARG A 233 0.63 -22.02 24.99
CA ARG A 233 0.38 -20.83 25.81
C ARG A 233 1.54 -20.52 26.76
N GLU A 234 2.15 -21.54 27.37
CA GLU A 234 3.38 -21.35 28.17
C GLU A 234 4.57 -20.88 27.32
N GLN A 235 4.71 -21.42 26.10
CA GLN A 235 5.78 -21.04 25.17
C GLN A 235 5.59 -19.63 24.61
N LEU A 236 4.35 -19.13 24.48
CA LEU A 236 4.07 -17.75 24.05
C LEU A 236 4.76 -16.74 24.96
N HIS A 237 4.85 -17.00 26.27
CA HIS A 237 5.53 -16.11 27.21
C HIS A 237 7.04 -15.99 26.94
N LYS A 238 7.65 -16.99 26.29
CA LYS A 238 9.07 -17.01 25.94
C LYS A 238 9.39 -16.26 24.65
N VAL A 239 8.38 -16.00 23.81
CA VAL A 239 8.54 -15.18 22.61
C VAL A 239 8.79 -13.72 23.01
N LYS A 240 9.81 -13.13 22.40
CA LYS A 240 10.19 -11.73 22.66
C LYS A 240 9.46 -10.80 21.69
N LEU A 241 9.16 -9.60 22.17
CA LEU A 241 8.84 -8.50 21.27
C LEU A 241 10.16 -7.92 20.78
N SER A 242 10.35 -7.81 19.47
CA SER A 242 11.55 -7.16 18.92
C SER A 242 11.59 -5.68 19.28
N THR A 243 12.79 -5.10 19.22
CA THR A 243 12.99 -3.65 19.37
C THR A 243 12.11 -2.87 18.38
N ASP A 244 12.04 -3.31 17.12
CA ASP A 244 11.22 -2.69 16.09
C ASP A 244 9.73 -2.78 16.44
N THR A 245 9.26 -3.94 16.89
CA THR A 245 7.87 -4.11 17.34
C THR A 245 7.53 -3.17 18.50
N LEU A 246 8.42 -3.05 19.48
CA LEU A 246 8.25 -2.15 20.63
C LEU A 246 8.22 -0.67 20.20
N LEU A 247 9.07 -0.30 19.23
CA LEU A 247 9.11 1.05 18.68
C LEU A 247 7.81 1.39 17.94
N ILE A 248 7.30 0.49 17.10
CA ILE A 248 6.03 0.66 16.39
C ILE A 248 4.88 0.79 17.40
N ILE A 249 4.82 -0.08 18.42
CA ILE A 249 3.80 0.00 19.49
C ILE A 249 3.87 1.35 20.21
N LYS A 250 5.08 1.84 20.52
CA LYS A 250 5.27 3.14 21.17
C LYS A 250 4.69 4.27 20.33
N TYR A 251 5.03 4.33 19.04
CA TYR A 251 4.52 5.37 18.15
C TYR A 251 3.01 5.28 17.92
N ILE A 252 2.44 4.07 17.79
CA ILE A 252 0.98 3.91 17.73
C ILE A 252 0.32 4.46 19.00
N ARG A 253 0.89 4.16 20.18
CA ARG A 253 0.38 4.68 21.46
C ARG A 253 0.45 6.20 21.53
N GLU A 254 1.55 6.81 21.08
CA GLU A 254 1.73 8.26 21.04
C GLU A 254 0.74 8.94 20.07
N GLU A 255 0.55 8.38 18.88
CA GLU A 255 -0.42 8.88 17.90
C GLU A 255 -1.87 8.80 18.39
N LEU A 256 -2.27 7.66 18.98
CA LEU A 256 -3.60 7.51 19.56
C LEU A 256 -3.84 8.50 20.73
N ALA A 257 -2.82 8.74 21.54
CA ALA A 257 -2.91 9.72 22.63
C ALA A 257 -3.00 11.16 22.11
N ALA A 258 -2.23 11.51 21.07
CA ALA A 258 -2.26 12.83 20.45
C ALA A 258 -3.60 13.13 19.76
N GLN A 259 -4.27 12.10 19.23
CA GLN A 259 -5.56 12.23 18.54
C GLN A 259 -6.76 11.90 19.44
N PHE A 260 -6.57 11.78 20.75
CA PHE A 260 -7.61 11.36 21.70
C PHE A 260 -8.86 12.25 21.63
N ASP A 261 -8.69 13.58 21.60
CA ASP A 261 -9.80 14.54 21.56
C ASP A 261 -10.69 14.40 20.30
N LYS A 262 -10.12 13.85 19.21
CA LYS A 262 -10.83 13.64 17.94
C LYS A 262 -11.44 12.25 17.84
N LEU A 263 -10.72 11.22 18.31
CA LEU A 263 -11.08 9.81 18.09
C LEU A 263 -11.82 9.19 19.27
N SER A 264 -11.69 9.76 20.47
CA SER A 264 -12.19 9.21 21.73
C SER A 264 -11.79 7.75 21.96
N VAL A 265 -10.62 7.35 21.43
CA VAL A 265 -10.07 6.00 21.57
C VAL A 265 -9.21 5.92 22.82
N TYR A 266 -9.72 5.28 23.86
CA TYR A 266 -8.94 4.91 25.03
C TYR A 266 -8.56 3.42 24.98
N VAL A 267 -7.26 3.13 25.08
CA VAL A 267 -6.72 1.77 25.13
C VAL A 267 -6.11 1.52 26.50
N SER A 268 -6.69 0.59 27.27
CA SER A 268 -6.20 0.25 28.61
C SER A 268 -4.85 -0.47 28.57
N ASP A 269 -4.05 -0.36 29.63
CA ASP A 269 -2.79 -1.10 29.79
C ASP A 269 -2.99 -2.61 29.66
N ARG A 270 -4.13 -3.10 30.15
CA ARG A 270 -4.53 -4.51 30.02
C ARG A 270 -4.70 -4.90 28.55
N ARG A 271 -5.38 -4.07 27.75
CA ARG A 271 -5.58 -4.30 26.32
C ARG A 271 -4.25 -4.34 25.59
N TRP A 272 -3.33 -3.42 25.88
CA TRP A 272 -1.95 -3.47 25.37
C TRP A 272 -1.23 -4.76 25.74
N GLN A 273 -1.29 -5.17 27.02
CA GLN A 273 -0.65 -6.40 27.49
C GLN A 273 -1.19 -7.64 26.77
N ARG A 274 -2.51 -7.72 26.54
CA ARG A 274 -3.14 -8.86 25.86
C ARG A 274 -2.91 -8.82 24.35
N ALA A 275 -2.96 -7.65 23.73
CA ALA A 275 -2.59 -7.49 22.34
C ALA A 275 -1.13 -7.97 22.11
N ALA A 276 -0.21 -7.65 23.02
CA ALA A 276 1.17 -8.16 22.95
C ALA A 276 1.26 -9.70 23.02
N VAL A 277 0.40 -10.37 23.79
CA VAL A 277 0.33 -11.85 23.80
C VAL A 277 -0.17 -12.38 22.45
N LEU A 278 -1.12 -11.68 21.81
CA LEU A 278 -1.56 -12.02 20.45
C LEU A 278 -0.43 -11.89 19.42
N LEU A 279 0.38 -10.82 19.50
CA LEU A 279 1.54 -10.65 18.62
C LEU A 279 2.55 -11.79 18.80
N LYS A 280 2.81 -12.19 20.04
CA LYS A 280 3.66 -13.33 20.38
C LYS A 280 3.09 -14.64 19.88
N ALA A 281 1.78 -14.82 19.93
CA ALA A 281 1.09 -15.96 19.34
C ALA A 281 1.31 -16.02 17.83
N SER A 282 1.24 -14.88 17.14
CA SER A 282 1.46 -14.82 15.69
C SER A 282 2.90 -15.23 15.34
N ALA A 283 3.89 -14.68 16.04
CA ALA A 283 5.29 -15.07 15.85
C ALA A 283 5.51 -16.56 16.13
N PHE A 284 4.95 -17.08 17.23
CA PHE A 284 5.05 -18.49 17.60
C PHE A 284 4.44 -19.41 16.54
N CYS A 285 3.23 -19.11 16.06
CA CYS A 285 2.56 -19.88 15.01
C CYS A 285 3.29 -19.81 13.67
N ASN A 286 4.11 -18.78 13.44
CA ASN A 286 5.04 -18.69 12.31
C ASN A 286 6.39 -19.39 12.59
N GLY A 287 6.56 -20.05 13.73
CA GLY A 287 7.80 -20.72 14.13
C GLY A 287 8.93 -19.76 14.53
N ARG A 288 8.62 -18.50 14.81
CA ARG A 288 9.57 -17.45 15.22
C ARG A 288 9.64 -17.34 16.74
N LYS A 289 10.83 -16.97 17.25
CA LYS A 289 11.07 -16.70 18.69
C LYS A 289 10.93 -15.21 19.06
N GLU A 290 10.74 -14.38 18.05
CA GLU A 290 10.68 -12.92 18.15
C GLU A 290 9.71 -12.36 17.11
N THR A 291 8.99 -11.29 17.49
CA THR A 291 8.01 -10.64 16.62
C THR A 291 8.65 -9.77 15.54
N ASN A 292 7.89 -9.47 14.49
CA ASN A 292 8.27 -8.54 13.43
C ASN A 292 7.08 -7.66 13.02
N HIS A 293 7.26 -6.82 12.01
CA HIS A 293 6.24 -5.87 11.54
C HIS A 293 4.92 -6.55 11.16
N SER A 294 4.95 -7.78 10.63
CA SER A 294 3.70 -8.44 10.22
C SER A 294 2.82 -8.88 11.38
N ASP A 295 3.41 -9.07 12.56
CA ASP A 295 2.63 -9.32 13.77
C ASP A 295 1.88 -8.05 14.18
N VAL A 296 2.53 -6.88 14.10
CA VAL A 296 1.99 -5.60 14.59
C VAL A 296 0.73 -5.16 13.84
N ILE A 297 0.56 -5.63 12.60
CA ILE A 297 -0.66 -5.43 11.80
C ILE A 297 -1.90 -5.87 12.59
N LEU A 298 -1.80 -6.91 13.43
CA LEU A 298 -2.92 -7.43 14.24
C LEU A 298 -3.50 -6.40 15.23
N LEU A 299 -2.74 -5.35 15.57
CA LEU A 299 -3.23 -4.28 16.43
C LEU A 299 -4.42 -3.53 15.81
N LYS A 300 -4.56 -3.52 14.48
CA LYS A 300 -5.73 -2.94 13.81
C LYS A 300 -7.04 -3.65 14.18
N TYR A 301 -6.98 -4.90 14.64
CA TYR A 301 -8.13 -5.64 15.16
C TYR A 301 -8.31 -5.50 16.68
N CYS A 302 -7.34 -4.93 17.38
CA CYS A 302 -7.32 -4.88 18.84
C CYS A 302 -7.60 -3.50 19.43
N LEU A 303 -7.28 -2.42 18.72
CA LEU A 303 -7.22 -1.08 19.32
C LEU A 303 -8.50 -0.26 19.14
N TRP A 304 -9.30 -0.52 18.11
CA TRP A 304 -10.54 0.23 17.84
C TRP A 304 -11.64 -0.10 18.86
N THR A 305 -12.47 0.89 19.21
CA THR A 305 -13.56 0.75 20.20
C THR A 305 -14.94 0.92 19.59
N THR A 306 -15.10 1.72 18.54
CA THR A 306 -16.38 1.90 17.88
C THR A 306 -16.22 1.72 16.38
N PRO A 307 -17.27 1.35 15.65
CA PRO A 307 -17.20 1.22 14.19
C PRO A 307 -16.67 2.48 13.51
N GLU A 308 -16.96 3.65 14.06
CA GLU A 308 -16.58 4.96 13.52
C GLU A 308 -15.08 5.24 13.62
N ASN A 309 -14.43 4.79 14.70
CA ASN A 309 -12.98 4.97 14.86
C ASN A 309 -12.14 3.83 14.28
N ARG A 310 -12.77 2.76 13.81
CA ARG A 310 -12.10 1.57 13.27
C ARG A 310 -11.14 1.90 12.13
N GLU A 311 -11.63 2.63 11.13
CA GLU A 311 -10.85 2.97 9.94
C GLU A 311 -9.66 3.85 10.29
N THR A 312 -9.86 4.88 11.11
CA THR A 312 -8.77 5.77 11.52
C THR A 312 -7.73 5.05 12.39
N VAL A 313 -8.14 4.12 13.26
CA VAL A 313 -7.20 3.30 14.04
C VAL A 313 -6.39 2.38 13.10
N GLU A 314 -7.05 1.77 12.11
CA GLU A 314 -6.38 0.98 11.08
C GLU A 314 -5.37 1.83 10.30
N GLU A 315 -5.74 3.03 9.85
CA GLU A 315 -4.85 3.98 9.18
C GLU A 315 -3.64 4.35 10.04
N ILE A 316 -3.83 4.67 11.33
CA ILE A 316 -2.73 4.99 12.25
C ILE A 316 -1.76 3.82 12.37
N VAL A 317 -2.28 2.61 12.61
CA VAL A 317 -1.45 1.40 12.73
C VAL A 317 -0.64 1.18 11.45
N MET A 318 -1.29 1.23 10.28
CA MET A 318 -0.63 0.98 9.00
C MET A 318 0.35 2.09 8.62
N HIS A 319 0.04 3.35 8.94
CA HIS A 319 0.95 4.48 8.73
C HIS A 319 2.22 4.35 9.56
N VAL A 320 2.11 4.03 10.85
CA VAL A 320 3.30 3.86 11.71
C VAL A 320 4.14 2.67 11.26
N ILE A 321 3.51 1.55 10.86
CA ILE A 321 4.22 0.39 10.29
C ILE A 321 4.98 0.80 9.02
N LYS A 322 4.38 1.60 8.15
CA LYS A 322 5.03 2.14 6.95
C LYS A 322 6.21 3.04 7.31
N SER A 323 6.05 3.96 8.26
CA SER A 323 7.10 4.89 8.69
C SER A 323 8.28 4.19 9.37
N CYS A 324 8.04 3.06 10.04
CA CYS A 324 9.06 2.22 10.66
C CYS A 324 9.44 1.01 9.79
N GLY A 325 9.02 1.03 8.51
CA GLY A 325 9.26 -0.05 7.57
C GLY A 325 10.74 -0.20 7.20
N PHE A 326 11.02 -1.14 6.31
CA PHE A 326 12.39 -1.40 5.88
C PHE A 326 12.85 -0.38 4.84
N ASP A 327 14.04 0.17 5.04
CA ASP A 327 14.82 0.91 4.04
C ASP A 327 16.09 0.10 3.70
N THR A 328 16.67 0.29 2.53
CA THR A 328 17.88 -0.45 2.13
C THR A 328 19.20 0.28 2.44
N ASP A 329 19.14 1.48 3.05
CA ASP A 329 20.29 2.35 3.39
C ASP A 329 21.17 2.72 2.19
N ILE A 330 20.67 2.59 0.95
CA ILE A 330 21.44 2.87 -0.26
C ILE A 330 21.31 4.35 -0.64
N ASP A 331 22.41 5.09 -0.55
CA ASP A 331 22.50 6.46 -1.05
C ASP A 331 22.71 6.47 -2.57
N LEU A 332 21.75 7.06 -3.29
CA LEU A 332 21.78 7.23 -4.76
C LEU A 332 22.18 8.64 -5.18
N ALA A 333 22.44 9.55 -4.24
CA ALA A 333 22.66 10.97 -4.53
C ALA A 333 23.90 11.21 -5.39
N GLU A 334 24.95 10.40 -5.23
CA GLU A 334 26.15 10.48 -6.07
C GLU A 334 25.87 10.09 -7.52
N LEU A 335 25.20 8.97 -7.74
CA LEU A 335 24.82 8.50 -9.07
C LEU A 335 23.87 9.47 -9.77
N ASP A 336 22.95 10.10 -9.03
CA ASP A 336 22.06 11.12 -9.58
C ASP A 336 22.84 12.35 -10.05
N ARG A 337 23.81 12.82 -9.26
CA ARG A 337 24.69 13.95 -9.66
C ARG A 337 25.51 13.63 -10.89
N GLU A 338 26.11 12.44 -10.96
CA GLU A 338 26.88 12.00 -12.13
C GLU A 338 26.01 11.92 -13.38
N LYS A 339 24.80 11.32 -13.26
CA LYS A 339 23.85 11.21 -14.36
C LYS A 339 23.40 12.58 -14.87
N GLU A 340 23.08 13.53 -13.99
CA GLU A 340 22.73 14.90 -14.37
C GLU A 340 23.89 15.63 -15.05
N SER A 341 25.12 15.42 -14.59
CA SER A 341 26.32 15.96 -15.25
C SER A 341 26.46 15.43 -16.66
N LEU A 342 26.29 14.12 -16.86
CA LEU A 342 26.34 13.50 -18.18
C LEU A 342 25.21 13.98 -19.10
N ASP A 343 23.98 14.16 -18.60
CA ASP A 343 22.88 14.71 -19.43
C ASP A 343 23.23 16.12 -19.93
N LYS A 344 23.77 16.97 -19.05
CA LYS A 344 24.22 18.33 -19.43
C LYS A 344 25.36 18.28 -20.45
N GLU A 345 26.33 17.40 -20.26
CA GLU A 345 27.47 17.25 -21.17
C GLU A 345 27.04 16.72 -22.53
N ILE A 346 26.18 15.71 -22.59
CA ILE A 346 25.64 15.15 -23.83
C ILE A 346 24.87 16.22 -24.62
N ASN A 347 23.97 16.96 -23.97
CA ASN A 347 23.21 18.00 -24.66
C ASN A 347 24.11 19.15 -25.14
N LYS A 348 25.12 19.54 -24.35
CA LYS A 348 26.05 20.61 -24.71
C LYS A 348 26.96 20.22 -25.87
N GLU A 349 27.53 19.02 -25.82
CA GLU A 349 28.55 18.58 -26.76
C GLU A 349 27.94 18.03 -28.06
N LEU A 350 26.85 17.24 -27.98
CA LEU A 350 26.30 16.53 -29.14
C LEU A 350 25.19 17.29 -29.88
N TYR A 351 24.50 18.25 -29.24
CA TYR A 351 23.31 18.89 -29.79
C TYR A 351 23.43 20.41 -29.84
N TYR A 352 22.73 21.05 -30.78
CA TYR A 352 22.64 22.51 -30.82
C TYR A 352 21.70 23.03 -29.72
N SER A 353 22.21 23.95 -28.88
CA SER A 353 21.43 24.56 -27.80
C SER A 353 20.41 25.61 -28.29
N GLN A 354 20.54 26.07 -29.54
CA GLN A 354 19.73 27.10 -30.20
C GLN A 354 19.64 26.82 -31.71
N ASP A 355 18.65 27.43 -32.39
CA ASP A 355 18.53 27.35 -33.85
C ASP A 355 19.73 28.02 -34.54
N ILE A 356 20.32 27.34 -35.51
CA ILE A 356 21.40 27.84 -36.36
C ILE A 356 20.81 28.23 -37.70
N TYR A 357 20.94 29.51 -38.07
CA TYR A 357 20.37 30.05 -39.29
C TYR A 357 21.39 30.16 -40.43
N ASP A 358 20.88 30.12 -41.66
CA ASP A 358 21.63 30.31 -42.89
C ASP A 358 22.12 31.76 -43.00
N THR A 359 23.39 31.94 -42.65
CA THR A 359 24.03 33.26 -42.55
C THR A 359 25.38 33.24 -43.26
N VAL A 360 25.73 34.37 -43.85
CA VAL A 360 27.02 34.63 -44.48
C VAL A 360 27.80 35.62 -43.62
N GLU A 361 29.08 35.36 -43.41
CA GLU A 361 29.98 36.28 -42.71
C GLU A 361 30.59 37.28 -43.71
N MET A 362 30.42 38.57 -43.41
CA MET A 362 31.03 39.66 -44.16
C MET A 362 31.77 40.56 -43.15
N GLY A 363 33.10 40.42 -43.08
CA GLY A 363 33.91 40.98 -41.99
C GLY A 363 33.63 40.27 -40.66
N GLU A 364 33.45 41.03 -39.57
CA GLU A 364 33.13 40.49 -38.23
C GLU A 364 31.61 40.36 -37.96
N LYS A 365 30.76 40.55 -38.97
CA LYS A 365 29.29 40.58 -38.82
C LYS A 365 28.61 39.50 -39.67
N LYS A 366 27.52 38.94 -39.13
CA LYS A 366 26.69 37.91 -39.79
C LYS A 366 25.47 38.54 -40.44
N TYR A 367 25.13 38.05 -41.63
CA TYR A 367 23.99 38.51 -42.40
C TYR A 367 23.19 37.35 -42.99
N PHE A 368 21.88 37.50 -43.11
CA PHE A 368 21.01 36.59 -43.86
C PHE A 368 21.02 36.97 -45.35
N PRO A 369 21.45 36.08 -46.26
CA PRO A 369 21.38 36.32 -47.69
C PRO A 369 19.93 36.17 -48.18
N VAL A 370 19.42 37.18 -48.88
CA VAL A 370 18.04 37.22 -49.39
C VAL A 370 18.02 37.73 -50.81
N LEU A 371 17.53 36.91 -51.74
CA LEU A 371 17.19 37.36 -53.09
C LEU A 371 15.77 37.93 -53.08
N ALA A 372 15.64 39.24 -52.92
CA ALA A 372 14.36 39.94 -52.88
C ALA A 372 13.92 40.38 -54.28
N THR A 373 12.72 39.97 -54.70
CA THR A 373 12.07 40.48 -55.92
C THR A 373 10.86 41.32 -55.52
N PHE A 374 10.98 42.65 -55.62
CA PHE A 374 9.89 43.57 -55.37
C PHE A 374 9.04 43.71 -56.63
N LYS A 375 7.77 43.29 -56.54
CA LYS A 375 6.83 43.34 -57.66
C LYS A 375 6.16 44.69 -57.73
N ASP A 376 6.16 45.29 -58.91
CA ASP A 376 5.42 46.52 -59.20
C ASP A 376 3.92 46.17 -59.30
N GLU A 377 3.06 46.94 -58.64
CA GLU A 377 1.62 46.65 -58.56
C GLU A 377 0.89 46.81 -59.91
N TYR A 378 1.49 47.52 -60.86
CA TYR A 378 0.85 47.88 -62.12
C TYR A 378 1.49 47.23 -63.34
N TYR A 379 2.80 46.95 -63.30
CA TYR A 379 3.53 46.45 -64.47
C TYR A 379 4.60 45.41 -64.12
N ALA A 380 4.35 44.13 -64.45
CA ALA A 380 5.28 43.02 -64.17
C ALA A 380 6.68 43.15 -64.83
N ASN A 381 6.83 44.00 -65.85
CA ASN A 381 8.14 44.27 -66.47
C ASN A 381 9.00 45.29 -65.70
N ARG A 382 8.49 45.84 -64.58
CA ARG A 382 9.18 46.79 -63.69
C ARG A 382 9.60 46.20 -62.34
N ASP A 383 9.47 44.87 -62.18
CA ASP A 383 9.92 44.15 -61.00
C ASP A 383 11.41 44.40 -60.76
N LYS A 384 11.77 44.72 -59.52
CA LYS A 384 13.17 44.95 -59.14
C LYS A 384 13.69 43.79 -58.31
N LYS A 385 14.83 43.24 -58.73
CA LYS A 385 15.53 42.16 -58.03
C LYS A 385 16.76 42.71 -57.35
N TYR A 386 16.92 42.37 -56.07
CA TYR A 386 18.07 42.72 -55.26
C TYR A 386 18.61 41.48 -54.56
N GLN A 387 19.94 41.34 -54.53
CA GLN A 387 20.62 40.46 -53.60
C GLN A 387 20.90 41.28 -52.33
N LEU A 388 20.25 40.94 -51.23
CA LEU A 388 20.29 41.67 -49.97
C LEU A 388 20.96 40.83 -48.89
N PHE A 389 21.70 41.49 -48.00
CA PHE A 389 22.26 40.90 -46.79
C PHE A 389 21.68 41.61 -45.57
N ILE A 390 20.81 40.92 -44.84
CA ILE A 390 20.07 41.47 -43.70
C ILE A 390 20.83 41.17 -42.41
N SER A 391 21.12 42.18 -41.60
CA SER A 391 21.93 42.03 -40.38
C SER A 391 21.34 41.06 -39.35
N PHE A 392 22.08 40.02 -38.99
CA PHE A 392 21.70 39.04 -37.95
C PHE A 392 21.55 39.69 -36.57
N ASN A 393 22.39 40.67 -36.23
CA ASN A 393 22.36 41.35 -34.92
C ASN A 393 21.04 42.12 -34.64
N LYS A 394 20.25 42.35 -35.68
CA LYS A 394 18.94 43.01 -35.58
C LYS A 394 17.77 42.02 -35.52
N PHE A 395 18.03 40.70 -35.58
CA PHE A 395 17.01 39.66 -35.63
C PHE A 395 16.01 39.69 -34.46
N HIS A 396 16.49 40.03 -33.26
CA HIS A 396 15.66 40.16 -32.06
C HIS A 396 15.26 41.62 -31.74
N SER A 397 15.56 42.57 -32.63
CA SER A 397 15.18 43.97 -32.49
C SER A 397 14.01 44.32 -33.40
N GLN A 398 13.16 45.25 -32.98
CA GLN A 398 12.09 45.82 -33.82
C GLN A 398 12.49 47.13 -34.51
N ASP A 399 13.77 47.52 -34.41
CA ASP A 399 14.29 48.70 -35.10
C ASP A 399 14.18 48.57 -36.62
N THR A 400 13.96 49.70 -37.29
CA THR A 400 14.11 49.79 -38.74
C THR A 400 15.57 50.01 -39.11
N PHE A 401 16.04 49.33 -40.16
CA PHE A 401 17.41 49.43 -40.65
C PHE A 401 17.48 49.13 -42.15
N ASN A 402 18.61 49.45 -42.78
CA ASN A 402 18.83 49.21 -44.20
C ASN A 402 19.69 47.95 -44.41
N PRO A 403 19.40 47.11 -45.42
CA PRO A 403 20.25 45.97 -45.76
C PRO A 403 21.52 46.43 -46.50
N ILE A 404 22.49 45.53 -46.65
CA ILE A 404 23.70 45.78 -47.45
C ILE A 404 23.70 44.96 -48.74
N ASP A 405 24.49 45.39 -49.73
CA ASP A 405 24.76 44.65 -50.97
C ASP A 405 25.94 43.67 -50.85
N GLU A 406 26.27 42.96 -51.93
CA GLU A 406 27.41 42.02 -51.98
C GLU A 406 28.77 42.67 -51.71
N GLN A 407 28.89 43.99 -51.89
CA GLN A 407 30.11 44.77 -51.68
C GLN A 407 30.16 45.39 -50.28
N GLY A 408 29.13 45.19 -49.46
CA GLY A 408 29.00 45.72 -48.11
C GLY A 408 28.48 47.15 -48.03
N ASN A 409 28.01 47.73 -49.14
CA ASN A 409 27.42 49.07 -49.16
C ASN A 409 25.98 49.03 -48.67
N THR A 410 25.56 50.05 -47.92
CA THR A 410 24.19 50.16 -47.42
C THR A 410 23.23 50.53 -48.55
N ILE A 411 22.09 49.85 -48.61
CA ILE A 411 21.06 50.07 -49.62
C ILE A 411 19.94 50.94 -49.00
N ASP A 412 20.09 52.26 -49.07
CA ASP A 412 19.23 53.23 -48.36
C ASP A 412 17.77 53.28 -48.85
N ASN A 413 17.52 52.80 -50.07
CA ASN A 413 16.19 52.77 -50.66
C ASN A 413 15.38 51.53 -50.24
N ILE A 414 15.94 50.60 -49.46
CA ILE A 414 15.23 49.45 -48.90
C ILE A 414 15.25 49.52 -47.38
N GLU A 415 14.10 49.35 -46.76
CA GLU A 415 13.91 49.35 -45.32
C GLU A 415 13.53 47.95 -44.83
N CYS A 416 14.28 47.46 -43.85
CA CYS A 416 14.10 46.17 -43.17
C CYS A 416 13.58 46.40 -41.75
N GLN A 417 12.65 45.57 -41.30
CA GLN A 417 12.20 45.54 -39.90
C GLN A 417 11.80 44.12 -39.50
N PHE A 418 12.32 43.61 -38.38
CA PHE A 418 11.88 42.34 -37.81
C PHE A 418 10.64 42.52 -36.93
N ASP A 419 9.74 41.55 -36.96
CA ASP A 419 8.49 41.52 -36.18
C ASP A 419 8.66 41.04 -34.73
N GLY A 420 9.87 40.60 -34.35
CA GLY A 420 10.17 39.97 -33.05
C GLY A 420 9.70 38.52 -32.91
N GLN A 421 9.00 37.98 -33.90
CA GLN A 421 8.56 36.58 -33.98
C GLN A 421 9.35 35.77 -35.04
N GLY A 422 10.33 36.41 -35.70
CA GLY A 422 11.28 35.77 -36.59
C GLY A 422 11.05 36.05 -38.08
N SER A 423 10.15 36.97 -38.46
CA SER A 423 10.00 37.42 -39.86
C SER A 423 10.49 38.86 -40.03
N CYS A 424 11.13 39.15 -41.16
CA CYS A 424 11.53 40.49 -41.55
C CYS A 424 10.61 41.02 -42.65
N SER A 425 10.01 42.20 -42.44
CA SER A 425 9.38 42.97 -43.51
C SER A 425 10.45 43.73 -44.28
N LEU A 426 10.35 43.69 -45.60
CA LEU A 426 11.22 44.37 -46.56
C LEU A 426 10.36 45.33 -47.38
N LYS A 427 10.65 46.62 -47.31
CA LYS A 427 9.92 47.67 -48.02
C LYS A 427 10.87 48.46 -48.90
N LEU A 428 10.61 48.46 -50.21
CA LEU A 428 11.30 49.34 -51.14
C LEU A 428 10.64 50.72 -51.09
N ARG A 429 11.44 51.77 -50.87
CA ARG A 429 10.99 53.17 -50.86
C ARG A 429 10.84 53.66 -52.30
N GLY A 430 9.61 53.95 -52.74
CA GLY A 430 9.31 54.56 -54.03
C GLY A 430 9.48 56.08 -54.03
N ASN A 431 9.63 56.68 -55.22
CA ASN A 431 9.71 58.15 -55.41
C ASN A 431 8.32 58.84 -55.50
N SER A 432 7.22 58.11 -55.29
CA SER A 432 5.83 58.59 -55.41
C SER A 432 5.08 58.48 -54.09
N TYR A 433 4.09 59.37 -53.88
CA TYR A 433 3.21 59.43 -52.70
C TYR A 433 2.44 58.12 -52.41
N HIS A 434 2.35 57.20 -53.38
CA HIS A 434 1.89 55.83 -53.19
C HIS A 434 3.02 54.84 -53.48
N ASN A 435 3.26 53.93 -52.55
CA ASN A 435 4.35 52.97 -52.64
C ASN A 435 4.03 51.92 -53.71
N GLN A 436 4.61 52.07 -54.90
CA GLN A 436 4.27 51.28 -56.10
C GLN A 436 4.73 49.80 -56.06
N TYR A 437 5.39 49.38 -54.98
CA TYR A 437 5.94 48.03 -54.81
C TYR A 437 5.37 47.36 -53.59
N THR A 438 4.96 46.10 -53.76
CA THR A 438 4.45 45.28 -52.66
C THR A 438 5.56 44.95 -51.65
N PRO A 439 5.33 45.13 -50.33
CA PRO A 439 6.25 44.69 -49.30
C PRO A 439 6.49 43.19 -49.34
N LEU A 440 7.74 42.78 -49.16
CA LEU A 440 8.12 41.37 -49.08
C LEU A 440 8.28 40.96 -47.62
N THR A 441 7.92 39.73 -47.29
CA THR A 441 8.24 39.14 -45.98
C THR A 441 9.31 38.06 -46.17
N PHE A 442 10.43 38.22 -45.49
CA PHE A 442 11.51 37.25 -45.42
C PHE A 442 11.47 36.51 -44.09
N LYS A 443 11.64 35.18 -44.12
CA LYS A 443 11.85 34.36 -42.93
C LYS A 443 13.23 33.74 -43.02
N PRO A 444 14.12 33.96 -42.03
CA PRO A 444 15.42 33.31 -41.98
C PRO A 444 15.29 31.79 -42.10
N LYS A 445 16.09 31.21 -42.98
CA LYS A 445 16.14 29.76 -43.16
C LYS A 445 16.97 29.17 -42.04
N ILE A 446 16.41 28.22 -41.30
CA ILE A 446 17.13 27.46 -40.27
C ILE A 446 17.91 26.34 -40.96
N ILE A 447 19.21 26.23 -40.68
CA ILE A 447 20.06 25.11 -41.12
C ILE A 447 19.96 23.95 -40.12
N PHE A 448 20.02 24.25 -38.81
CA PHE A 448 19.84 23.27 -37.75
C PHE A 448 18.91 23.82 -36.68
N HIS A 449 17.91 23.05 -36.30
CA HIS A 449 17.03 23.37 -35.19
C HIS A 449 17.72 23.09 -33.85
N LYS A 450 17.27 23.78 -32.80
CA LYS A 450 17.61 23.45 -31.42
C LYS A 450 17.23 21.98 -31.15
N GLY A 451 18.20 21.21 -30.65
CA GLY A 451 18.06 19.76 -30.46
C GLY A 451 18.45 18.91 -31.67
N ASP A 452 18.87 19.52 -32.79
CA ASP A 452 19.51 18.78 -33.87
C ASP A 452 20.92 18.34 -33.45
N LYS A 453 21.32 17.15 -33.91
CA LYS A 453 22.65 16.58 -33.65
C LYS A 453 23.71 17.32 -34.46
N LYS A 454 24.80 17.73 -33.82
CA LYS A 454 25.94 18.37 -34.49
C LYS A 454 26.60 17.39 -35.47
N LEU A 455 27.01 17.89 -36.64
CA LEU A 455 27.55 17.05 -37.71
C LEU A 455 29.03 16.68 -37.52
N ASP A 456 29.82 17.51 -36.84
CA ASP A 456 31.27 17.34 -36.70
C ASP A 456 31.68 17.05 -35.25
N VAL A 457 31.10 15.99 -34.68
CA VAL A 457 31.43 15.56 -33.32
C VAL A 457 32.48 14.45 -33.34
N ASN A 458 33.49 14.60 -32.49
CA ASN A 458 34.55 13.61 -32.32
C ASN A 458 33.99 12.24 -31.88
N LYS A 459 34.22 11.21 -32.69
CA LYS A 459 33.79 9.83 -32.41
C LYS A 459 34.32 9.28 -31.07
N ARG A 460 35.51 9.71 -30.62
CA ARG A 460 36.06 9.32 -29.31
C ARG A 460 35.26 9.91 -28.14
N LEU A 461 34.79 11.15 -28.28
CA LEU A 461 33.96 11.80 -27.28
C LEU A 461 32.60 11.10 -27.16
N ILE A 462 31.96 10.81 -28.30
CA ILE A 462 30.71 10.04 -28.33
C ILE A 462 30.87 8.69 -27.64
N TYR A 463 31.96 7.97 -27.94
CA TYR A 463 32.25 6.68 -27.30
C TYR A 463 32.46 6.84 -25.79
N SER A 464 33.21 7.84 -25.35
CA SER A 464 33.46 8.12 -23.92
C SER A 464 32.17 8.41 -23.16
N LEU A 465 31.31 9.29 -23.70
CA LEU A 465 30.01 9.63 -23.09
C LEU A 465 29.07 8.42 -23.06
N SER A 466 29.01 7.66 -24.16
CA SER A 466 28.21 6.43 -24.21
C SER A 466 28.70 5.38 -23.23
N GLN A 467 30.02 5.28 -23.01
CA GLN A 467 30.60 4.34 -22.05
C GLN A 467 30.28 4.76 -20.62
N ALA A 468 30.44 6.04 -20.28
CA ALA A 468 30.11 6.58 -18.96
C ALA A 468 28.63 6.37 -18.61
N VAL A 469 27.71 6.64 -19.55
CA VAL A 469 26.28 6.32 -19.37
C VAL A 469 26.05 4.82 -19.17
N SER A 470 26.76 3.97 -19.91
CA SER A 470 26.64 2.51 -19.76
C SER A 470 27.15 2.03 -18.41
N ASP A 471 28.20 2.64 -17.88
CA ASP A 471 28.79 2.28 -16.59
C ASP A 471 27.84 2.64 -15.45
N ILE A 472 27.27 3.86 -15.46
CA ILE A 472 26.24 4.26 -14.49
C ILE A 472 25.02 3.34 -14.57
N ARG A 473 24.55 3.03 -15.79
CA ARG A 473 23.42 2.10 -15.98
C ARG A 473 23.73 0.73 -15.38
N LYS A 474 24.95 0.21 -15.58
CA LYS A 474 25.37 -1.08 -15.01
C LYS A 474 25.35 -1.03 -13.48
N GLN A 475 25.88 0.03 -12.88
CA GLN A 475 25.84 0.20 -11.43
C GLN A 475 24.41 0.26 -10.89
N LEU A 476 23.51 1.02 -11.54
CA LEU A 476 22.10 1.08 -11.17
C LEU A 476 21.39 -0.27 -11.28
N ILE A 477 21.69 -1.07 -12.31
CA ILE A 477 21.15 -2.44 -12.47
C ILE A 477 21.67 -3.36 -11.35
N ASP A 478 22.94 -3.26 -10.99
CA ASP A 478 23.51 -4.09 -9.93
C ASP A 478 22.96 -3.71 -8.55
N ILE A 479 22.74 -2.41 -8.30
CA ILE A 479 22.01 -1.93 -7.12
C ILE A 479 20.57 -2.42 -7.11
N LEU A 480 19.85 -2.32 -8.24
CA LEU A 480 18.47 -2.81 -8.35
C LEU A 480 18.37 -4.28 -7.97
N LYS A 481 19.27 -5.13 -8.48
CA LYS A 481 19.30 -6.56 -8.10
C LYS A 481 19.52 -6.77 -6.60
N GLN A 482 20.35 -5.95 -5.96
CA GLN A 482 20.57 -6.04 -4.51
C GLN A 482 19.32 -5.64 -3.73
N VAL A 483 18.63 -4.58 -4.15
CA VAL A 483 17.37 -4.11 -3.54
C VAL A 483 16.26 -5.13 -3.74
N GLU A 484 16.10 -5.69 -4.94
CA GLU A 484 15.13 -6.75 -5.24
C GLU A 484 15.39 -7.99 -4.39
N LYS A 485 16.66 -8.38 -4.24
CA LYS A 485 17.02 -9.50 -3.36
C LYS A 485 16.65 -9.23 -1.90
N LYS A 486 16.96 -8.04 -1.37
CA LYS A 486 16.55 -7.65 -0.01
C LYS A 486 15.03 -7.64 0.14
N TYR A 487 14.31 -7.15 -0.87
CA TYR A 487 12.84 -7.18 -0.90
C TYR A 487 12.29 -8.60 -0.77
N GLU A 488 12.83 -9.56 -1.54
CA GLU A 488 12.43 -10.97 -1.46
C GLU A 488 12.69 -11.57 -0.07
N GLU A 489 13.85 -11.27 0.52
CA GLU A 489 14.21 -11.70 1.88
C GLU A 489 13.22 -11.15 2.92
N TYR A 490 12.86 -9.86 2.84
CA TYR A 490 11.89 -9.25 3.76
C TYR A 490 10.46 -9.75 3.54
N GLN A 491 10.04 -9.94 2.30
CA GLN A 491 8.74 -10.55 1.99
C GLN A 491 8.63 -11.95 2.60
N GLN A 492 9.66 -12.77 2.46
CA GLN A 492 9.69 -14.10 3.06
C GLN A 492 9.70 -14.03 4.59
N TYR A 493 10.41 -13.07 5.16
CA TYR A 493 10.47 -12.86 6.61
C TYR A 493 9.12 -12.43 7.21
N LEU A 494 8.35 -11.62 6.47
CA LEU A 494 7.07 -11.08 6.92
C LEU A 494 5.87 -12.00 6.65
N GLN A 495 6.02 -13.00 5.77
CA GLN A 495 4.97 -13.96 5.45
C GLN A 495 4.33 -14.57 6.71
N SER A 496 3.00 -14.42 6.79
CA SER A 496 2.21 -14.86 7.94
C SER A 496 0.79 -15.23 7.48
N PRO A 497 0.20 -16.33 7.98
CA PRO A 497 -1.18 -16.67 7.67
C PRO A 497 -2.20 -15.71 8.31
N PHE A 498 -1.75 -14.81 9.21
CA PHE A 498 -2.60 -13.88 9.94
C PHE A 498 -2.60 -12.45 9.37
N ALA A 499 -1.77 -12.19 8.37
CA ALA A 499 -1.68 -10.90 7.67
C ALA A 499 -1.97 -11.10 6.18
N THR A 500 -2.63 -10.13 5.54
CA THR A 500 -2.84 -10.19 4.09
C THR A 500 -1.59 -9.74 3.35
N GLN A 501 -1.47 -10.11 2.07
CA GLN A 501 -0.35 -9.65 1.24
C GLN A 501 -0.31 -8.12 1.14
N VAL A 502 -1.48 -7.48 1.06
CA VAL A 502 -1.61 -6.02 1.03
C VAL A 502 -1.05 -5.40 2.32
N ASP A 503 -1.34 -6.01 3.47
CA ASP A 503 -0.81 -5.51 4.74
C ASP A 503 0.72 -5.68 4.83
N ILE A 504 1.26 -6.79 4.32
CA ILE A 504 2.71 -7.05 4.27
C ILE A 504 3.41 -6.05 3.35
N ASP A 505 2.83 -5.78 2.18
CA ASP A 505 3.40 -4.86 1.18
C ASP A 505 3.54 -3.43 1.74
N ILE A 506 2.67 -3.02 2.65
CA ILE A 506 2.78 -1.72 3.35
C ILE A 506 4.06 -1.64 4.17
N ALA A 507 4.44 -2.72 4.87
CA ALA A 507 5.64 -2.76 5.71
C ALA A 507 6.95 -2.69 4.89
N VAL A 508 6.92 -3.08 3.62
CA VAL A 508 8.06 -3.03 2.67
C VAL A 508 7.89 -1.94 1.60
N SER A 509 6.92 -1.04 1.77
CA SER A 509 6.61 -0.02 0.75
C SER A 509 7.78 0.93 0.48
N GLY A 510 8.63 1.22 1.47
CA GLY A 510 9.86 1.98 1.26
C GLY A 510 10.80 1.35 0.24
N ILE A 511 10.95 0.02 0.28
CA ILE A 511 11.75 -0.75 -0.68
C ILE A 511 11.09 -0.76 -2.06
N LEU A 512 9.76 -0.92 -2.12
CA LEU A 512 9.01 -0.86 -3.38
C LEU A 512 9.18 0.50 -4.08
N ASP A 513 9.02 1.60 -3.34
CA ASP A 513 9.23 2.95 -3.85
C ASP A 513 10.66 3.15 -4.37
N GLN A 514 11.65 2.51 -3.72
CA GLN A 514 13.03 2.56 -4.14
C GLN A 514 13.30 1.75 -5.42
N ILE A 515 12.70 0.56 -5.56
CA ILE A 515 12.74 -0.24 -6.79
C ILE A 515 12.18 0.56 -7.96
N ASP A 516 11.03 1.21 -7.78
CA ASP A 516 10.41 2.04 -8.82
C ASP A 516 11.31 3.23 -9.22
N LYS A 517 11.88 3.91 -8.22
CA LYS A 517 12.84 4.99 -8.41
C LYS A 517 14.10 4.54 -9.17
N LEU A 518 14.61 3.34 -8.92
CA LEU A 518 15.77 2.77 -9.62
C LEU A 518 15.42 2.43 -11.08
N ASN A 519 14.26 1.82 -11.31
CA ASN A 519 13.77 1.51 -12.65
C ASN A 519 13.63 2.76 -13.52
N LEU A 520 13.09 3.85 -12.96
CA LEU A 520 13.02 5.15 -13.65
C LEU A 520 14.40 5.69 -14.04
N ARG A 521 15.41 5.56 -13.15
CA ARG A 521 16.78 5.99 -13.43
C ARG A 521 17.45 5.17 -14.53
N ILE A 522 17.25 3.85 -14.52
CA ILE A 522 17.77 2.95 -15.57
C ILE A 522 17.18 3.32 -16.92
N LYS A 523 15.87 3.57 -16.98
CA LYS A 523 15.19 4.00 -18.21
C LYS A 523 15.70 5.36 -18.71
N ASP A 524 16.01 6.28 -17.81
CA ASP A 524 16.62 7.55 -18.20
C ASP A 524 18.05 7.37 -18.73
N CYS A 525 18.85 6.47 -18.17
CA CYS A 525 20.17 6.12 -18.73
C CYS A 525 20.05 5.49 -20.14
N GLU A 526 19.01 4.71 -20.41
CA GLU A 526 18.73 4.20 -21.76
C GLU A 526 18.43 5.33 -22.75
N ARG A 527 17.65 6.33 -22.32
CA ARG A 527 17.42 7.56 -23.10
C ARG A 527 18.74 8.27 -23.38
N LEU A 528 19.58 8.53 -22.37
CA LEU A 528 20.88 9.18 -22.54
C LEU A 528 21.81 8.40 -23.49
N GLY A 529 21.83 7.07 -23.35
CA GLY A 529 22.60 6.20 -24.24
C GLY A 529 22.10 6.26 -25.69
N SER A 530 20.79 6.41 -25.91
CA SER A 530 20.21 6.61 -27.24
C SER A 530 20.59 7.97 -27.86
N LEU A 531 20.75 9.02 -27.04
CA LEU A 531 21.20 10.34 -27.50
C LEU A 531 22.67 10.33 -27.96
N CYS A 532 23.47 9.40 -27.42
CA CYS A 532 24.86 9.23 -27.87
C CYS A 532 24.96 8.55 -29.24
N ARG A 533 23.98 7.73 -29.64
CA ARG A 533 23.95 7.04 -30.94
C ARG A 533 23.52 7.98 -32.05
#